data_AF-A0A973WLA6-F1
#
_entry.id   AF-A0A973WLA6-F1
#
_cell.length_a   1.000
_cell.length_b   1.000
_cell.length_c   1.000
_cell.angle_alpha   90.00
_cell.angle_beta   90.00
_cell.angle_gamma   90.00
#
_symmetry.space_group_name_H-M   'P 1'
#
loop_
_entity.id
_entity.type
_entity.pdbx_description
1 polymer ?
#
loop_
_entity_poly.entity_id
_entity_poly.type
_entity_poly.pdbx_seq_one_letter_code
_entity_poly.pdbx_strand_id
1 'polypeptide(L)'
;MLAGCAAGCGLVDAVFDGFKHARAVEQDLLATIGVKPAVGFNWHNGRLTSVTVTFPGLLQDKPLQELADAARSAVGKEFKQRADNVVLAFALGPSATVAAQADQAQDKN
;
A
#
# COMPACT_ATOMS: atom_id res chain seq x y z
N MET A 1 22.90 -35.68 -14.36
CA MET A 1 22.64 -34.23 -14.49
C MET A 1 21.45 -33.88 -13.60
N LEU A 2 21.67 -33.17 -12.50
CA LEU A 2 20.61 -32.66 -11.63
C LEU A 2 19.96 -31.44 -12.30
N ALA A 3 19.00 -31.70 -13.19
CA ALA A 3 18.15 -30.67 -13.77
C ALA A 3 16.99 -30.40 -12.82
N GLY A 4 17.26 -29.66 -11.74
CA GLY A 4 16.28 -29.23 -10.75
C GLY A 4 16.15 -27.71 -10.76
N CYS A 5 15.16 -27.19 -11.49
CA CYS A 5 14.47 -25.91 -11.32
C CYS A 5 15.22 -24.75 -10.61
N ALA A 6 16.23 -24.16 -11.26
CA ALA A 6 16.84 -22.90 -10.80
C ALA A 6 15.99 -21.63 -11.08
N ALA A 7 14.75 -21.78 -11.57
CA ALA A 7 13.89 -20.64 -11.91
C ALA A 7 13.19 -20.00 -10.69
N GLY A 8 13.26 -20.62 -9.50
CA GLY A 8 12.54 -20.16 -8.30
C GLY A 8 13.34 -19.26 -7.35
N CYS A 9 14.68 -19.34 -7.33
CA CYS A 9 15.49 -18.61 -6.36
C CYS A 9 15.48 -17.09 -6.62
N GLY A 10 15.51 -16.66 -7.88
CA GLY A 10 15.51 -15.22 -8.20
C GLY A 10 14.20 -14.49 -7.86
N LEU A 11 13.06 -15.18 -7.89
CA LEU A 11 11.77 -14.57 -7.55
C LEU A 11 11.61 -14.37 -6.05
N VAL A 12 12.06 -15.30 -5.22
CA VAL A 12 11.92 -15.17 -3.76
C VAL A 12 12.78 -14.04 -3.23
N ASP A 13 14.02 -13.89 -3.71
CA ASP A 13 14.90 -12.76 -3.36
C ASP A 13 14.30 -11.41 -3.80
N ALA A 14 13.74 -11.34 -5.02
CA ALA A 14 13.10 -10.12 -5.51
C ALA A 14 11.87 -9.70 -4.68
N VAL A 15 11.09 -10.67 -4.18
CA VAL A 15 9.94 -10.39 -3.29
C VAL A 15 10.41 -9.96 -1.90
N PHE A 16 11.44 -10.59 -1.34
CA PHE A 16 12.01 -10.19 -0.05
C PHE A 16 12.64 -8.79 -0.10
N ASP A 17 13.35 -8.46 -1.17
CA ASP A 17 13.87 -7.12 -1.42
C ASP A 17 12.72 -6.12 -1.63
N GLY A 18 11.67 -6.51 -2.35
CA GLY A 18 10.45 -5.72 -2.49
C GLY A 18 9.81 -5.35 -1.13
N PHE A 19 9.84 -6.27 -0.17
CA PHE A 19 9.30 -6.02 1.17
C PHE A 19 10.16 -5.06 1.99
N LYS A 20 11.50 -5.13 1.85
CA LYS A 20 12.40 -4.13 2.45
C LYS A 20 12.19 -2.75 1.84
N HIS A 21 12.10 -2.67 0.51
CA HIS A 21 11.84 -1.42 -0.20
C HIS A 21 10.49 -0.83 0.16
N ALA A 22 9.44 -1.65 0.26
CA ALA A 22 8.12 -1.20 0.72
C ALA A 22 8.20 -0.56 2.10
N ARG A 23 8.87 -1.20 3.07
CA ARG A 23 9.07 -0.62 4.41
C ARG A 23 9.86 0.69 4.39
N ALA A 24 10.85 0.81 3.52
CA ALA A 24 11.60 2.05 3.38
C ALA A 24 10.71 3.18 2.83
N VAL A 25 9.86 2.87 1.84
CA VAL A 25 8.82 3.80 1.33
C VAL A 25 7.87 4.20 2.47
N GLU A 26 7.41 3.28 3.31
CA GLU A 26 6.57 3.62 4.48
C GLU A 26 7.25 4.59 5.44
N GLN A 27 8.55 4.41 5.71
CA GLN A 27 9.31 5.30 6.60
C GLN A 27 9.57 6.67 5.96
N ASP A 28 9.91 6.72 4.68
CA ASP A 28 10.16 7.96 3.95
C ASP A 28 8.88 8.80 3.85
N LEU A 29 7.72 8.16 3.61
CA LEU A 29 6.42 8.83 3.66
C LEU A 29 6.04 9.24 5.08
N LEU A 30 6.34 8.44 6.11
CA LEU A 30 6.14 8.88 7.49
C LEU A 30 6.97 10.13 7.81
N ALA A 31 8.22 10.19 7.37
CA ALA A 31 9.10 11.34 7.59
C ALA A 31 8.64 12.60 6.80
N THR A 32 8.13 12.40 5.58
CA THR A 32 7.77 13.51 4.68
C THR A 32 6.35 14.02 4.90
N ILE A 33 5.40 13.10 5.11
CA ILE A 33 3.96 13.38 5.18
C ILE A 33 3.46 13.39 6.64
N GLY A 34 4.21 12.77 7.57
CA GLY A 34 3.83 12.65 8.98
C GLY A 34 2.88 11.49 9.27
N VAL A 35 2.53 10.70 8.24
CA VAL A 35 1.60 9.57 8.35
C VAL A 35 2.28 8.34 7.79
N LYS A 36 2.15 7.20 8.48
CA LYS A 36 2.69 5.92 8.02
C LYS A 36 1.66 5.19 7.14
N PRO A 37 1.77 5.24 5.81
CA PRO A 37 0.97 4.37 4.96
C PRO A 37 1.46 2.92 5.05
N ALA A 38 0.61 1.97 4.68
CA ALA A 38 1.01 0.62 4.37
C ALA A 38 1.36 0.53 2.88
N VAL A 39 2.52 -0.02 2.54
CA VAL A 39 2.96 -0.15 1.14
C VAL A 39 2.86 -1.60 0.69
N GLY A 40 1.97 -1.85 -0.25
CA GLY A 40 1.87 -3.11 -0.99
C GLY A 40 2.53 -2.99 -2.35
N PHE A 41 3.00 -4.09 -2.91
CA PHE A 41 3.62 -4.13 -4.22
C PHE A 41 3.25 -5.43 -4.92
N ASN A 42 3.06 -5.35 -6.24
CA ASN A 42 2.68 -6.48 -7.07
C ASN A 42 3.78 -6.79 -8.09
N TRP A 43 4.33 -7.99 -8.00
CA TRP A 43 5.25 -8.52 -9.00
C TRP A 43 4.51 -9.48 -9.90
N HIS A 44 4.64 -9.26 -11.21
CA HIS A 44 4.14 -10.20 -12.20
C HIS A 44 5.29 -10.58 -13.13
N ASN A 45 5.56 -11.88 -13.25
CA ASN A 45 6.63 -12.43 -14.10
C ASN A 45 8.01 -11.79 -13.85
N GLY A 46 8.36 -11.55 -12.59
CA GLY A 46 9.66 -10.97 -12.22
C GLY A 46 9.79 -9.46 -12.47
N ARG A 47 8.70 -8.76 -12.80
CA ARG A 47 8.68 -7.29 -12.92
C ARG A 47 7.73 -6.66 -11.92
N LEU A 48 8.14 -5.54 -11.35
CA LEU A 48 7.30 -4.69 -10.52
C LEU A 48 6.24 -4.02 -11.39
N THR A 49 4.98 -4.42 -11.23
CA THR A 49 3.86 -3.92 -12.05
C THR A 49 3.16 -2.75 -11.38
N SER A 50 2.79 -2.90 -10.11
CA SER A 50 2.15 -1.84 -9.35
C SER A 50 2.66 -1.76 -7.92
N VAL A 51 2.69 -0.54 -7.40
CA VAL A 51 2.91 -0.28 -5.98
C VAL A 51 1.69 0.45 -5.44
N THR A 52 1.11 -0.07 -4.38
CA THR A 52 -0.06 0.48 -3.72
C THR A 52 0.35 1.08 -2.38
N VAL A 53 0.13 2.37 -2.22
CA VAL A 53 0.39 3.12 -0.98
C VAL A 53 -0.96 3.37 -0.32
N THR A 54 -1.23 2.64 0.77
CA THR A 54 -2.50 2.68 1.50
C THR A 54 -2.36 3.54 2.75
N PHE A 55 -2.99 4.70 2.75
CA PHE A 55 -3.07 5.57 3.92
C PHE A 55 -4.16 5.08 4.89
N PRO A 56 -3.95 5.20 6.21
CA PRO A 56 -4.93 4.76 7.22
C PRO A 56 -6.17 5.66 7.34
N GLY A 57 -6.22 6.77 6.60
CA GLY A 57 -7.33 7.73 6.59
C GLY A 57 -7.21 8.71 5.42
N LEU A 58 -8.29 9.44 5.12
CA LEU A 58 -8.27 10.55 4.16
C LEU A 58 -7.47 11.72 4.73
N LEU A 59 -6.39 12.08 4.04
CA LEU A 59 -5.57 13.24 4.39
C LEU A 59 -6.19 14.49 3.74
N GLN A 60 -6.99 15.23 4.50
CA GLN A 60 -7.66 16.45 4.02
C GLN A 60 -6.73 17.68 4.03
N ASP A 61 -5.70 17.65 4.88
CA ASP A 61 -4.76 18.76 5.05
C ASP A 61 -3.66 18.80 3.97
N LYS A 62 -3.61 17.80 3.08
CA LYS A 62 -2.59 17.70 2.02
C LYS A 62 -3.22 17.48 0.64
N PRO A 63 -2.76 18.19 -0.40
CA PRO A 63 -3.27 17.99 -1.74
C PRO A 63 -2.87 16.60 -2.26
N LEU A 64 -3.81 15.94 -2.95
CA LEU A 64 -3.61 14.60 -3.52
C LEU A 64 -2.39 14.53 -4.44
N GLN A 65 -2.08 15.64 -5.12
CA GLN A 65 -0.94 15.73 -6.04
C GLN A 65 0.42 15.67 -5.31
N GLU A 66 0.55 16.31 -4.14
CA GLU A 66 1.75 16.22 -3.32
C GLU A 66 1.96 14.78 -2.81
N LEU A 67 0.88 14.11 -2.39
CA LEU A 67 0.93 12.71 -1.99
C LEU A 67 1.35 11.81 -3.16
N ALA A 68 0.84 12.07 -4.36
CA ALA A 68 1.17 11.31 -5.56
C ALA A 68 2.64 11.49 -5.97
N ASP A 69 3.16 12.71 -5.93
CA ASP A 69 4.56 12.99 -6.26
C ASP A 69 5.52 12.43 -5.21
N ALA A 70 5.18 12.54 -3.91
CA ALA A 70 5.93 11.92 -2.84
C ALA A 70 5.95 10.39 -2.96
N ALA A 71 4.80 9.76 -3.22
CA ALA A 71 4.71 8.32 -3.42
C ALA A 71 5.53 7.86 -4.64
N ARG A 72 5.44 8.56 -5.78
CA ARG A 72 6.24 8.22 -6.96
C ARG A 72 7.74 8.40 -6.72
N SER A 73 8.14 9.46 -6.03
CA SER A 73 9.53 9.73 -5.69
C SER A 73 10.09 8.63 -4.77
N ALA A 74 9.38 8.31 -3.68
CA ALA A 74 9.78 7.26 -2.75
C ALA A 74 9.83 5.88 -3.44
N VAL A 75 8.84 5.54 -4.27
CA VAL A 75 8.85 4.30 -5.05
C VAL A 75 10.02 4.26 -6.01
N GLY A 76 10.29 5.33 -6.76
CA GLY A 76 11.43 5.36 -7.69
C GLY A 76 12.80 5.35 -7.02
N LYS A 77 12.89 5.87 -5.80
CA LYS A 77 14.12 5.88 -4.97
C LYS A 77 14.40 4.50 -4.38
N GLU A 78 13.38 3.87 -3.79
CA GLU A 78 13.53 2.60 -3.09
C GLU A 78 13.46 1.41 -4.05
N PHE A 79 12.46 1.38 -4.93
CA PHE A 79 12.42 0.37 -5.98
C PHE A 79 13.31 0.84 -7.12
N LYS A 80 14.50 0.22 -7.22
CA LYS A 80 15.46 0.41 -8.33
C LYS A 80 14.88 0.17 -9.74
N GLN A 81 13.64 -0.32 -9.81
CA GLN A 81 12.85 -0.50 -11.01
C GLN A 81 11.60 0.37 -10.95
N ARG A 82 11.33 1.10 -12.04
CA ARG A 82 10.10 1.90 -12.18
C ARG A 82 8.89 0.97 -12.25
N ALA A 83 7.97 1.10 -11.29
CA ALA A 83 6.67 0.46 -11.37
C ALA A 83 5.87 1.03 -12.55
N ASP A 84 5.13 0.18 -13.28
CA ASP A 84 4.25 0.66 -14.35
C ASP A 84 3.14 1.55 -13.78
N ASN A 85 2.68 1.27 -12.55
CA ASN A 85 1.65 2.05 -11.87
C ASN A 85 1.95 2.29 -10.38
N VAL A 86 1.61 3.49 -9.89
CA VAL A 86 1.60 3.80 -8.46
C VAL A 86 0.16 4.16 -8.07
N VAL A 87 -0.41 3.40 -7.15
CA VAL A 87 -1.78 3.51 -6.68
C VAL A 87 -1.77 4.12 -5.29
N LEU A 88 -2.56 5.18 -5.09
CA LEU A 88 -2.87 5.70 -3.75
C LEU A 88 -4.21 5.12 -3.30
N ALA A 89 -4.22 4.49 -2.14
CA ALA A 89 -5.41 3.98 -1.50
C ALA A 89 -5.60 4.67 -0.15
N PHE A 90 -6.84 4.87 0.27
CA PHE A 90 -7.18 5.50 1.54
C PHE A 90 -8.18 4.60 2.26
N ALA A 91 -7.86 4.20 3.48
CA ALA A 91 -8.82 3.54 4.34
C ALA A 91 -9.88 4.56 4.77
N LEU A 92 -11.16 4.21 4.62
CA LEU A 92 -12.29 5.05 5.04
C LEU A 92 -12.72 4.79 6.49
N GLY A 93 -12.03 3.88 7.19
CA GLY A 93 -12.47 3.35 8.47
C GLY A 93 -13.62 2.35 8.33
N PRO A 94 -14.07 1.73 9.43
CA PRO A 94 -15.30 0.95 9.42
C PRO A 94 -16.44 1.86 8.97
N SER A 95 -17.19 1.44 7.94
CA SER A 95 -18.46 2.08 7.61
C SER A 95 -19.26 2.12 8.90
N ALA A 96 -19.60 3.31 9.38
CA ALA A 96 -20.68 3.43 10.32
C ALA A 96 -21.88 2.84 9.59
N THR A 97 -22.18 1.57 9.82
CA THR A 97 -23.53 1.09 9.68
C THR A 97 -24.31 2.05 10.55
N VAL A 98 -25.00 2.98 9.90
CA VAL A 98 -26.15 3.63 10.49
C VAL A 98 -27.11 2.48 10.76
N ALA A 99 -26.88 1.75 11.86
CA ALA A 99 -27.88 1.00 12.57
C ALA A 99 -28.78 2.05 13.23
N ALA A 100 -29.36 2.93 12.40
CA ALA A 100 -30.65 3.48 12.70
C ALA A 100 -31.62 2.32 12.60
N GLN A 101 -32.47 2.21 13.62
CA GLN A 101 -33.66 1.36 13.70
C GLN A 101 -33.43 -0.08 14.18
N ALA A 102 -33.21 -0.21 15.49
CA ALA A 102 -34.10 -1.02 16.34
C ALA A 102 -34.16 -0.45 17.77
N ASP A 103 -34.32 0.88 17.88
CA ASP A 103 -34.93 1.51 19.05
C ASP A 103 -36.35 1.90 18.63
N GLN A 104 -37.25 0.91 18.53
CA GLN A 104 -38.71 1.07 18.54
C GLN A 104 -39.33 -0.31 18.80
N ALA A 105 -40.22 -0.36 19.79
CA ALA A 105 -41.13 -1.46 20.12
C ALA A 105 -40.57 -2.66 20.91
N GLN A 106 -39.98 -2.40 22.07
CA GLN A 106 -40.25 -3.28 23.23
C GLN A 106 -40.54 -2.43 24.48
N ASP A 107 -41.43 -1.46 24.32
CA ASP A 107 -42.16 -0.77 25.41
C ASP A 107 -43.52 -1.46 25.58
N LYS A 108 -43.82 -1.81 26.84
CA LYS A 108 -45.12 -2.14 27.43
C LYS A 108 -45.75 -3.52 27.20
N ASN A 109 -45.59 -4.34 28.25
CA ASN A 109 -46.62 -5.01 29.05
C ASN A 109 -47.51 -6.08 28.39
#